data_AF-A0A2W4LD14-F1
#
_entry.id   AF-A0A2W4LD14-F1
#
_cell.length_a   1.000
_cell.length_b   1.000
_cell.length_c   1.000
_cell.angle_alpha   90.00
_cell.angle_beta   90.00
_cell.angle_gamma   90.00
#
_symmetry.space_group_name_H-M   'P 1'
#
loop_
_entity.id
_entity.type
_entity.pdbx_description
1 polymer ?
#
loop_
_entity_poly.entity_id
_entity_poly.type
_entity_poly.pdbx_seq_one_letter_code
_entity_poly.pdbx_strand_id
1 'polypeptide(L)'
;MGAEKQQNPAAPSAGPSAPAPGPSADAPPPVSDPEQIEGIRFKHFPSLEHTAPGQRVAYEETPPFGGPHDTVWAECNGNVYDVPVRNEHMVHSLEHGAVWITYEPEKVDPTVIDALAARVKDRPYTRSRPYPGQATPIPRQPWGNQ
;
A
#
# COMPACT_ATOMS: atom_id res chain seq x y z
N MET A 1 -0.87 38.61 -22.19
CA MET A 1 -0.94 37.19 -21.79
C MET A 1 -0.33 37.04 -20.40
N GLY A 2 -1.14 36.87 -19.37
CA GLY A 2 -0.70 36.49 -18.03
C GLY A 2 -1.55 35.31 -17.60
N ALA A 3 -0.95 34.13 -17.49
CA ALA A 3 -1.65 32.94 -17.03
C ALA A 3 -1.71 32.97 -15.49
N GLU A 4 -2.91 33.19 -14.97
CA GLU A 4 -3.23 33.12 -13.55
C GLU A 4 -3.07 31.67 -13.08
N LYS A 5 -2.09 31.42 -12.19
CA LYS A 5 -1.93 30.13 -11.51
C LYS A 5 -3.11 29.96 -10.56
N GLN A 6 -4.02 29.05 -10.86
CA GLN A 6 -5.00 28.56 -9.89
C GLN A 6 -4.25 27.93 -8.70
N GLN A 7 -4.36 28.58 -7.55
CA GLN A 7 -3.94 28.03 -6.27
C GLN A 7 -4.95 26.97 -5.86
N ASN A 8 -4.50 25.72 -5.77
CA ASN A 8 -5.27 24.67 -5.13
C ASN A 8 -5.36 24.97 -3.61
N PRO A 9 -6.54 24.81 -2.98
CA PRO A 9 -6.68 25.04 -1.55
C PRO A 9 -5.84 24.02 -0.76
N ALA A 10 -5.14 24.52 0.26
CA ALA A 10 -4.40 23.69 1.21
C ALA A 10 -5.36 22.73 1.93
N ALA A 11 -5.00 21.44 1.98
CA ALA A 11 -5.71 20.46 2.79
C ALA A 11 -5.64 20.85 4.28
N PRO A 12 -6.72 20.65 5.06
CA PRO A 12 -6.69 20.97 6.49
C PRO A 12 -5.69 20.08 7.22
N SER A 13 -4.90 20.67 8.11
CA SER A 13 -3.96 19.97 8.98
C SER A 13 -4.72 18.97 9.87
N ALA A 14 -4.48 17.68 9.68
CA ALA A 14 -4.99 16.65 10.57
C ALA A 14 -4.36 16.80 11.97
N GLY A 15 -5.21 16.82 13.00
CA GLY A 15 -4.78 16.73 14.40
C GLY A 15 -4.10 15.39 14.70
N PRO A 16 -3.46 15.23 15.86
CA PRO A 16 -2.71 14.01 16.17
C PRO A 16 -3.63 12.79 16.18
N SER A 17 -3.36 11.85 15.27
CA SER A 17 -4.02 10.54 15.21
C SER A 17 -3.73 9.79 16.52
N ALA A 18 -4.76 9.19 17.13
CA ALA A 18 -4.59 8.38 18.34
C ALA A 18 -3.59 7.23 18.07
N PRO A 19 -2.74 6.85 19.04
CA PRO A 19 -1.81 5.76 18.83
C PRO A 19 -2.59 4.49 18.47
N ALA A 20 -2.12 3.77 17.46
CA ALA A 20 -2.63 2.44 17.16
C ALA A 20 -2.60 1.59 18.44
N PRO A 21 -3.61 0.74 18.69
CA PRO A 21 -3.56 -0.17 19.82
C PRO A 21 -2.26 -0.98 19.76
N GLY A 22 -1.55 -1.05 20.89
CA GLY A 22 -0.34 -1.85 21.02
C GLY A 22 -0.59 -3.33 20.72
N PRO A 23 0.47 -4.13 20.54
CA PRO A 23 0.32 -5.57 20.32
C PRO A 23 -0.53 -6.19 21.44
N SER A 24 -1.45 -7.09 21.05
CA SER A 24 -2.26 -7.84 22.00
C SER A 24 -1.35 -8.56 23.00
N ALA A 25 -1.79 -8.74 24.24
CA ALA A 25 -1.01 -9.46 25.26
C ALA A 25 -0.69 -10.93 24.87
N ASP A 26 -1.42 -11.47 23.90
CA ASP A 26 -1.21 -12.80 23.28
C ASP A 26 -0.42 -12.75 21.96
N ALA A 27 0.13 -11.61 21.56
CA ALA A 27 0.94 -11.54 20.36
C ALA A 27 2.23 -12.37 20.54
N PRO A 28 2.63 -13.16 19.52
CA PRO A 28 3.94 -13.80 19.55
C PRO A 28 5.05 -12.74 19.73
N PRO A 29 6.19 -13.12 20.34
CA PRO A 29 7.30 -12.19 20.51
C PRO A 29 7.70 -11.59 19.16
N PRO A 30 8.17 -10.34 19.14
CA PRO A 30 8.63 -9.71 17.91
C PRO A 30 9.72 -10.58 17.28
N VAL A 31 9.54 -10.89 16.00
CA VAL A 31 10.56 -11.56 15.19
C VAL A 31 11.61 -10.52 14.80
N SER A 32 12.88 -10.82 15.07
CA SER A 32 14.00 -9.93 14.75
C SER A 32 14.50 -10.12 13.32
N ASP A 33 14.27 -11.31 12.78
CA ASP A 33 14.63 -11.69 11.42
C ASP A 33 13.32 -11.90 10.62
N PRO A 34 13.06 -11.07 9.59
CA PRO A 34 11.84 -11.21 8.81
C PRO A 34 11.75 -12.56 8.09
N GLU A 35 12.88 -13.26 7.83
CA GLU A 35 12.87 -14.59 7.20
C GLU A 35 12.17 -15.65 8.07
N GLN A 36 11.98 -15.38 9.35
CA GLN A 36 11.26 -16.25 10.28
C GLN A 36 9.73 -16.11 10.21
N ILE A 37 9.24 -15.13 9.45
CA ILE A 37 7.79 -14.93 9.28
C ILE A 37 7.26 -16.00 8.33
N GLU A 38 6.37 -16.85 8.82
CA GLU A 38 5.70 -17.85 7.97
C GLU A 38 4.97 -17.16 6.81
N GLY A 39 5.23 -17.64 5.59
CA GLY A 39 4.62 -17.13 4.37
C GLY A 39 5.27 -15.88 3.78
N ILE A 40 6.36 -15.37 4.36
CA ILE A 40 7.06 -14.22 3.78
C ILE A 40 7.76 -14.57 2.46
N ARG A 41 7.72 -13.63 1.52
CA ARG A 41 8.43 -13.69 0.25
C ARG A 41 9.35 -12.49 0.12
N PHE A 42 10.57 -12.74 -0.34
CA PHE A 42 11.56 -11.70 -0.65
C PHE A 42 11.85 -11.67 -2.14
N LYS A 43 11.99 -10.47 -2.69
CA LYS A 43 12.50 -10.26 -4.05
C LYS A 43 13.27 -8.96 -4.12
N HIS A 44 14.47 -9.02 -4.68
CA HIS A 44 15.23 -7.81 -4.94
C HIS A 44 14.68 -7.06 -6.15
N PHE A 45 14.50 -5.76 -6.00
CA PHE A 45 14.14 -4.85 -7.08
C PHE A 45 15.08 -3.65 -7.03
N PRO A 46 15.67 -3.23 -8.16
CA PRO A 46 16.39 -1.98 -8.22
C PRO A 46 15.46 -0.81 -7.90
N SER A 47 15.94 0.13 -7.09
CA SER A 47 15.26 1.40 -6.84
C SER A 47 15.43 2.34 -8.04
N LEU A 48 14.56 3.35 -8.13
CA LEU A 48 14.56 4.48 -9.03
C LEU A 48 14.28 4.17 -10.50
N GLU A 49 13.78 2.96 -10.80
CA GLU A 49 13.34 2.55 -12.15
C GLU A 49 11.99 3.18 -12.55
N HIS A 50 11.99 4.50 -12.65
CA HIS A 50 10.81 5.25 -13.06
C HIS A 50 10.53 5.10 -14.56
N THR A 51 9.28 4.85 -14.88
CA THR A 51 8.71 4.79 -16.23
C THR A 51 8.04 6.12 -16.57
N ALA A 52 7.80 6.36 -17.87
CA ALA A 52 7.08 7.56 -18.29
C ALA A 52 5.64 7.56 -17.74
N PRO A 53 5.05 8.74 -17.45
CA PRO A 53 3.67 8.84 -16.99
C PRO A 53 2.69 8.05 -17.87
N GLY A 54 1.91 7.19 -17.23
CA GLY A 54 0.89 6.36 -17.87
C GLY A 54 1.40 5.07 -18.51
N GLN A 55 2.72 4.85 -18.60
CA GLN A 55 3.32 3.63 -19.14
C GLN A 55 2.86 2.41 -18.32
N ARG A 56 2.58 1.29 -19.00
CA ARG A 56 2.21 0.03 -18.35
C ARG A 56 3.44 -0.79 -18.04
N VAL A 57 3.46 -1.43 -16.88
CA VAL A 57 4.49 -2.37 -16.48
C VAL A 57 3.91 -3.78 -16.39
N ALA A 58 4.58 -4.74 -17.00
CA ALA A 58 4.23 -6.15 -16.91
C ALA A 58 4.89 -6.76 -15.66
N TYR A 59 4.22 -6.64 -14.51
CA TYR A 59 4.70 -7.22 -13.27
C TYR A 59 4.54 -8.75 -13.27
N GLU A 60 5.55 -9.44 -12.74
CA GLU A 60 5.49 -10.88 -12.51
C GLU A 60 4.68 -11.23 -11.26
N GLU A 61 4.65 -10.32 -10.28
CA GLU A 61 4.03 -10.52 -8.98
C GLU A 61 2.63 -9.92 -8.93
N THR A 62 1.70 -10.65 -8.32
CA THR A 62 0.28 -10.27 -8.23
C THR A 62 -0.20 -10.39 -6.78
N PRO A 63 -0.39 -9.28 -6.05
CA PRO A 63 -0.04 -7.89 -6.41
C PRO A 63 1.47 -7.62 -6.46
N PRO A 64 1.91 -6.58 -7.20
CA PRO A 64 3.31 -6.22 -7.29
C PRO A 64 3.81 -5.57 -6.00
N PHE A 65 5.02 -5.92 -5.58
CA PHE A 65 5.65 -5.36 -4.37
C PHE A 65 7.02 -4.74 -4.66
N GLY A 66 7.25 -4.33 -5.91
CA GLY A 66 8.44 -3.63 -6.36
C GLY A 66 8.61 -3.68 -7.88
N GLY A 67 9.70 -3.10 -8.37
CA GLY A 67 10.06 -3.04 -9.79
C GLY A 67 9.74 -1.69 -10.45
N PRO A 68 9.82 -1.61 -11.79
CA PRO A 68 9.56 -0.38 -12.53
C PRO A 68 8.18 0.20 -12.21
N HIS A 69 8.08 1.52 -12.09
CA HIS A 69 6.84 2.17 -11.66
C HIS A 69 6.73 3.59 -12.22
N ASP A 70 5.56 4.22 -12.09
CA ASP A 70 5.31 5.56 -12.67
C ASP A 70 5.97 6.62 -11.79
N THR A 71 6.41 7.74 -12.35
CA THR A 71 6.82 8.94 -11.59
C THR A 71 5.72 9.52 -10.68
N VAL A 72 4.45 9.25 -10.98
CA VAL A 72 3.30 9.69 -10.18
C VAL A 72 2.95 8.62 -9.14
N TRP A 73 2.91 9.01 -7.86
CA TRP A 73 2.54 8.11 -6.77
C TRP A 73 1.05 8.14 -6.42
N ALA A 74 0.57 7.07 -5.79
CA ALA A 74 -0.71 7.04 -5.10
C ALA A 74 -0.57 7.56 -3.66
N GLU A 75 -1.62 8.20 -3.15
CA GLU A 75 -1.65 8.60 -1.74
C GLU A 75 -1.54 7.37 -0.82
N CYS A 76 -0.91 7.54 0.34
CA CYS A 76 -0.62 6.45 1.27
C CYS A 76 -0.78 6.86 2.74
N ASN A 77 -1.60 7.87 3.03
CA ASN A 77 -1.78 8.38 4.39
C ASN A 77 -3.07 7.85 5.02
N GLY A 78 -3.28 6.55 4.92
CA GLY A 78 -4.44 5.86 5.48
C GLY A 78 -5.62 5.77 4.52
N ASN A 79 -5.35 5.86 3.22
CA ASN A 79 -6.38 5.79 2.19
C ASN A 79 -6.92 4.36 2.06
N VAL A 80 -8.25 4.22 2.11
CA VAL A 80 -8.97 3.02 1.71
C VAL A 80 -9.52 3.28 0.32
N TYR A 81 -8.94 2.65 -0.69
CA TYR A 81 -9.39 2.77 -2.07
C TYR A 81 -10.45 1.73 -2.34
N ASP A 82 -11.66 2.20 -2.67
CA ASP A 82 -12.79 1.39 -3.13
C ASP A 82 -12.67 1.03 -4.62
N VAL A 83 -12.01 1.89 -5.40
CA VAL A 83 -11.74 1.69 -6.83
C VAL A 83 -10.28 1.30 -7.06
N PRO A 84 -9.98 0.36 -7.99
CA PRO A 84 -8.61 0.04 -8.36
C PRO A 84 -7.84 1.26 -8.87
N VAL A 85 -6.79 1.64 -8.13
CA VAL A 85 -5.75 2.55 -8.62
C VAL A 85 -4.76 1.73 -9.46
N ARG A 86 -4.01 2.39 -10.34
CA ARG A 86 -2.96 1.72 -11.10
C ARG A 86 -1.87 1.13 -10.21
N ASN A 87 -1.36 -0.04 -10.61
CA ASN A 87 -0.25 -0.69 -9.92
C ASN A 87 1.00 0.19 -9.92
N GLU A 88 1.31 0.86 -11.03
CA GLU A 88 2.53 1.66 -11.13
C GLU A 88 2.54 2.84 -10.15
N HIS A 89 1.39 3.48 -9.91
CA HIS A 89 1.31 4.56 -8.90
C HIS A 89 1.50 4.02 -7.49
N MET A 90 1.06 2.79 -7.27
CA MET A 90 1.12 2.18 -5.97
C MET A 90 2.53 1.66 -5.68
N VAL A 91 3.17 1.00 -6.63
CA VAL A 91 4.56 0.54 -6.48
C VAL A 91 5.51 1.70 -6.18
N HIS A 92 5.29 2.89 -6.77
CA HIS A 92 6.05 4.10 -6.41
C HIS A 92 6.05 4.37 -4.91
N SER A 93 4.89 4.38 -4.24
CA SER A 93 4.87 4.67 -2.81
C SER A 93 5.55 3.58 -1.97
N LEU A 94 5.60 2.34 -2.45
CA LEU A 94 6.33 1.27 -1.76
C LEU A 94 7.83 1.57 -1.74
N GLU A 95 8.39 2.12 -2.82
CA GLU A 95 9.80 2.56 -2.86
C GLU A 95 10.09 3.58 -1.75
N HIS A 96 9.13 4.44 -1.45
CA HIS A 96 9.23 5.45 -0.38
C HIS A 96 8.81 4.95 1.01
N GLY A 97 8.69 3.63 1.19
CA GLY A 97 8.45 3.00 2.49
C GLY A 97 6.97 2.85 2.87
N ALA A 98 6.04 3.08 1.94
CA ALA A 98 4.65 2.74 2.18
C ALA A 98 4.45 1.21 2.21
N VAL A 99 3.43 0.80 2.94
CA VAL A 99 2.86 -0.55 2.89
C VAL A 99 1.47 -0.43 2.30
N TRP A 100 1.17 -1.26 1.30
CA TRP A 100 -0.21 -1.44 0.87
C TRP A 100 -0.70 -2.84 1.23
N ILE A 101 -1.97 -2.91 1.59
CA ILE A 101 -2.66 -4.13 1.98
C ILE A 101 -3.77 -4.35 0.96
N THR A 102 -3.66 -5.41 0.18
CA THR A 102 -4.72 -5.77 -0.76
C THR A 102 -5.61 -6.85 -0.18
N TYR A 103 -6.80 -7.02 -0.75
CA TYR A 103 -7.67 -8.14 -0.39
C TYR A 103 -8.39 -8.68 -1.61
N GLU A 104 -8.69 -9.98 -1.58
CA GLU A 104 -9.51 -10.64 -2.59
C GLU A 104 -10.99 -10.49 -2.21
N PRO A 105 -11.78 -9.63 -2.88
CA PRO A 105 -13.14 -9.28 -2.45
C PRO A 105 -14.10 -10.48 -2.42
N GLU A 106 -13.86 -11.53 -3.21
CA GLU A 106 -14.71 -12.73 -3.23
C GLU A 106 -14.34 -13.78 -2.18
N LYS A 107 -13.12 -13.71 -1.62
CA LYS A 107 -12.61 -14.71 -0.66
C LYS A 107 -12.57 -14.19 0.78
N VAL A 108 -12.70 -12.88 0.98
CA VAL A 108 -12.58 -12.24 2.29
C VAL A 108 -13.96 -11.81 2.78
N ASP A 109 -14.28 -12.19 4.01
CA ASP A 109 -15.54 -11.82 4.64
C ASP A 109 -15.68 -10.27 4.73
N PRO A 110 -16.85 -9.69 4.40
CA PRO A 110 -17.06 -8.25 4.47
C PRO A 110 -16.71 -7.63 5.83
N THR A 111 -16.96 -8.32 6.93
CA THR A 111 -16.61 -7.83 8.28
C THR A 111 -15.10 -7.73 8.48
N VAL A 112 -14.32 -8.61 7.83
CA VAL A 112 -12.85 -8.54 7.83
C VAL A 112 -12.36 -7.37 6.96
N ILE A 113 -13.03 -7.10 5.84
CA ILE A 113 -12.76 -5.93 4.99
C ILE A 113 -13.01 -4.64 5.78
N ASP A 114 -14.12 -4.54 6.51
CA ASP A 114 -14.43 -3.38 7.36
C ASP A 114 -13.39 -3.22 8.48
N ALA A 115 -12.99 -4.32 9.12
CA ALA A 115 -11.95 -4.32 10.15
C ALA A 115 -10.56 -3.96 9.60
N LEU A 116 -10.27 -4.28 8.34
CA LEU A 116 -9.07 -3.86 7.63
C LEU A 116 -9.13 -2.36 7.31
N ALA A 117 -10.24 -1.88 6.75
CA ALA A 117 -10.44 -0.47 6.45
C ALA A 117 -10.26 0.40 7.71
N ALA A 118 -10.82 -0.02 8.84
CA ALA A 118 -10.65 0.66 10.13
C ALA A 118 -9.19 0.69 10.62
N ARG A 119 -8.39 -0.34 10.30
CA ARG A 119 -6.96 -0.39 10.62
C ARG A 119 -6.12 0.49 9.70
N VAL A 120 -6.57 0.71 8.48
CA VAL A 120 -5.81 1.50 7.49
C VAL A 120 -6.11 2.98 7.65
N LYS A 121 -7.37 3.33 7.92
CA LYS A 121 -7.84 4.70 8.01
C LYS A 121 -6.94 5.55 8.92
N ASP A 122 -6.53 6.71 8.41
CA ASP A 122 -5.71 7.72 9.10
C ASP A 122 -4.35 7.19 9.62
N ARG A 123 -3.84 6.08 9.04
CA ARG A 123 -2.50 5.55 9.31
C ARG A 123 -1.51 5.99 8.22
N PRO A 124 -0.49 6.81 8.57
CA PRO A 124 0.56 7.20 7.64
C PRO A 124 1.25 6.00 7.00
N TYR A 125 1.72 6.17 5.77
CA TYR A 125 2.43 5.16 4.99
C TYR A 125 1.68 3.83 4.82
N THR A 126 0.35 3.83 5.01
CA THR A 126 -0.50 2.65 4.90
C THR A 126 -1.69 2.95 4.00
N ARG A 127 -2.11 1.96 3.22
CA ARG A 127 -3.34 2.01 2.42
C ARG A 127 -3.89 0.62 2.13
N SER A 128 -5.14 0.54 1.70
CA SER A 128 -5.74 -0.70 1.23
C SER A 128 -6.57 -0.55 -0.03
N ARG A 129 -6.74 -1.65 -0.76
CA ARG A 129 -7.62 -1.71 -1.94
C ARG A 129 -8.06 -3.15 -2.26
N PRO A 130 -9.18 -3.34 -2.99
CA PRO A 130 -9.51 -4.63 -3.56
C PRO A 130 -8.52 -5.00 -4.67
N TYR A 131 -8.20 -6.29 -4.79
CA TYR A 131 -7.40 -6.84 -5.87
C TYR A 131 -7.94 -8.21 -6.28
N PRO A 132 -8.89 -8.27 -7.23
CA PRO A 132 -9.46 -9.53 -7.70
C PRO A 132 -8.45 -10.43 -8.40
N GLY A 133 -8.60 -11.74 -8.21
CA GLY A 133 -7.74 -12.78 -8.77
C GLY A 133 -6.42 -13.02 -8.02
N GLN A 134 -6.18 -12.40 -6.87
CA GLN A 134 -4.96 -12.66 -6.10
C GLN A 134 -5.01 -14.02 -5.38
N ALA A 135 -3.86 -14.66 -5.27
CA ALA A 135 -3.75 -15.99 -4.65
C ALA A 135 -3.95 -15.93 -3.13
N THR A 136 -3.16 -15.09 -2.46
CA THR A 136 -3.24 -14.86 -1.02
C THR A 136 -4.43 -13.95 -0.70
N PRO A 137 -5.32 -14.30 0.26
CA PRO A 137 -6.52 -13.51 0.52
C PRO A 137 -6.25 -12.06 0.97
N ILE A 138 -5.26 -11.82 1.84
CA ILE A 138 -4.90 -10.49 2.36
C ILE A 138 -3.37 -10.36 2.53
N PRO A 139 -2.58 -10.23 1.45
CA PRO A 139 -1.14 -10.02 1.55
C PRO A 139 -0.82 -8.59 2.01
N ARG A 140 0.35 -8.41 2.63
CA ARG A 140 0.88 -7.12 3.06
C ARG A 140 2.21 -6.90 2.37
N GLN A 141 2.36 -5.80 1.65
CA GLN A 141 3.48 -5.65 0.72
C GLN A 141 4.23 -4.34 0.97
N PRO A 142 5.36 -4.39 1.69
CA PRO A 142 6.42 -3.39 1.57
C PRO A 142 7.20 -3.55 0.26
N TRP A 143 8.11 -2.62 -0.05
CA TRP A 143 9.06 -2.82 -1.15
C TRP A 143 9.90 -4.10 -0.95
N GLY A 144 9.95 -4.97 -1.95
CA GLY A 144 10.75 -6.18 -1.96
C GLY A 144 10.31 -7.30 -1.00
N ASN A 145 9.21 -7.10 -0.28
CA ASN A 145 8.69 -8.01 0.73
C ASN A 145 7.19 -8.25 0.53
N GLN A 146 6.69 -9.46 0.79
CA GLN A 146 5.26 -9.80 0.69
C GLN A 146 4.86 -10.90 1.65
#